data_AF-A0A1F9QUA5-F1
#
_entry.id   AF-A0A1F9QUA5-F1
#
_cell.length_a   1.000
_cell.length_b   1.000
_cell.length_c   1.000
_cell.angle_alpha   90.00
_cell.angle_beta   90.00
_cell.angle_gamma   90.00
#
_symmetry.space_group_name_H-M   'P 1'
#
loop_
_entity.id
_entity.type
_entity.pdbx_description
1 polymer ?
#
loop_
_entity_poly.entity_id
_entity_poly.type
_entity_poly.pdbx_seq_one_letter_code
_entity_poly.pdbx_strand_id
1 'polypeptide(L)'
;MKLKNILMLGLPAIALWVVAIFVLGIFLIKWFWMWTIPDLFPGAVASGLVAARISWWTALKLAGLVALLAAITNISKTDKV
;
A
#
# COMPACT_ATOMS: atom_id res chain seq x y z
N MET A 1 -19.25 -29.87 5.88
CA MET A 1 -17.77 -29.71 5.92
C MET A 1 -17.40 -29.21 7.31
N LYS A 2 -16.51 -29.92 8.04
CA LYS A 2 -16.31 -29.73 9.48
C LYS A 2 -15.72 -28.35 9.77
N LEU A 3 -16.34 -27.60 10.71
CA LEU A 3 -15.96 -26.24 11.17
C LEU A 3 -14.46 -26.11 11.47
N LYS A 4 -13.83 -27.19 11.94
CA LYS A 4 -12.39 -27.28 12.21
C LYS A 4 -11.52 -27.05 10.97
N ASN A 5 -11.96 -27.53 9.79
CA ASN A 5 -11.24 -27.30 8.53
C ASN A 5 -11.39 -25.85 8.05
N ILE A 6 -12.53 -25.21 8.31
CA ILE A 6 -12.77 -23.80 7.95
C ILE A 6 -11.90 -22.88 8.83
N LEU A 7 -11.76 -23.16 10.12
CA LEU A 7 -10.87 -22.40 11.00
C LEU A 7 -9.38 -22.64 10.69
N MET A 8 -8.98 -23.89 10.44
CA MET A 8 -7.58 -24.23 10.12
C MET A 8 -7.13 -23.73 8.74
N LEU A 9 -8.00 -23.70 7.72
CA LEU A 9 -7.68 -23.20 6.38
C LEU A 9 -8.02 -21.72 6.21
N GLY A 10 -9.05 -21.22 6.89
CA GLY A 10 -9.51 -19.84 6.77
C GLY A 10 -8.57 -18.82 7.39
N LEU A 11 -8.02 -19.10 8.57
CA LEU A 11 -7.08 -18.20 9.24
C LEU A 11 -5.79 -17.95 8.41
N PRO A 12 -5.08 -18.98 7.90
CA PRO A 12 -3.90 -18.74 7.05
C PRO A 12 -4.28 -18.14 5.70
N ALA A 13 -5.46 -18.44 5.15
CA ALA A 13 -5.92 -17.82 3.91
C ALA A 13 -6.09 -16.31 4.07
N ILE A 14 -6.74 -15.85 5.14
CA ILE A 14 -6.93 -14.42 5.42
C ILE A 14 -5.57 -13.72 5.57
N ALA A 15 -4.63 -14.31 6.32
CA ALA A 15 -3.29 -13.75 6.46
C ALA A 15 -2.58 -13.63 5.10
N LEU A 16 -2.69 -14.64 4.24
CA LEU A 16 -2.15 -14.61 2.88
C LEU A 16 -2.75 -13.46 2.04
N TRP A 17 -4.07 -13.27 2.12
CA TRP A 17 -4.76 -12.18 1.43
C TRP A 17 -4.30 -10.81 1.90
N VAL A 18 -4.16 -10.61 3.22
CA VAL A 18 -3.67 -9.34 3.78
C VAL A 18 -2.25 -9.05 3.30
N VAL A 19 -1.36 -10.04 3.34
CA VAL A 19 0.02 -9.90 2.83
C VAL A 19 0.01 -9.60 1.33
N ALA A 20 -0.81 -10.30 0.55
CA ALA A 20 -0.91 -10.09 -0.90
C ALA A 20 -1.37 -8.66 -1.24
N ILE A 21 -2.40 -8.15 -0.56
CA ILE A 21 -2.89 -6.77 -0.74
C ILE A 21 -1.80 -5.77 -0.35
N PHE A 22 -1.09 -6.01 0.74
CA PHE A 22 -0.04 -5.12 1.21
C PHE A 22 1.14 -5.06 0.21
N VAL A 23 1.60 -6.22 -0.26
CA VAL A 23 2.65 -6.33 -1.29
C VAL A 23 2.20 -5.65 -2.59
N LEU A 24 0.96 -5.87 -3.00
CA LEU A 24 0.39 -5.23 -4.18
C LEU A 24 0.34 -3.70 -4.02
N GLY A 25 -0.05 -3.19 -2.85
CA GLY A 25 -0.04 -1.75 -2.56
C GLY A 25 1.35 -1.12 -2.67
N ILE A 26 2.37 -1.77 -2.10
CA ILE A 26 3.77 -1.32 -2.22
C ILE A 26 4.21 -1.34 -3.68
N PHE A 27 3.90 -2.42 -4.40
CA PHE A 27 4.23 -2.56 -5.82
C PHE A 27 3.59 -1.44 -6.64
N LEU A 28 2.30 -1.18 -6.45
CA LEU A 28 1.58 -0.11 -7.11
C LEU A 28 2.21 1.24 -6.79
N ILE A 29 2.49 1.57 -5.53
CA ILE A 29 3.12 2.86 -5.17
C ILE A 29 4.48 3.01 -5.86
N LYS A 30 5.30 1.95 -5.84
CA LYS A 30 6.63 1.98 -6.47
C LYS A 30 6.54 2.14 -7.99
N TRP A 31 5.62 1.40 -8.61
CA TRP A 31 5.35 1.50 -10.04
C TRP A 31 4.84 2.89 -10.38
N PHE A 32 3.84 3.39 -9.63
CA PHE A 32 3.25 4.70 -9.83
C PHE A 32 4.28 5.82 -9.69
N TRP A 33 5.15 5.75 -8.69
CA TRP A 33 6.20 6.73 -8.50
C TRP A 33 7.15 6.85 -9.70
N MET A 34 7.47 5.73 -10.35
CA MET A 34 8.50 5.69 -11.38
C MET A 34 8.07 6.40 -12.69
N TRP A 35 6.77 6.60 -12.90
CA TRP A 35 6.24 7.35 -14.06
C TRP A 35 5.63 8.69 -13.65
N THR A 36 4.84 8.77 -12.57
CA THR A 36 4.15 10.03 -12.22
C THR A 36 5.10 11.11 -11.73
N ILE A 37 6.13 10.78 -10.95
CA ILE A 37 7.01 11.79 -10.35
C ILE A 37 7.95 12.42 -11.38
N PRO A 38 8.59 11.65 -12.29
CA PRO A 38 9.34 12.24 -13.40
C PRO A 38 8.47 13.13 -14.31
N ASP A 39 7.22 12.73 -14.57
CA ASP A 39 6.32 13.50 -15.44
C ASP A 39 5.75 14.75 -14.75
N LEU A 40 5.45 14.68 -13.44
CA LEU A 40 4.95 15.81 -12.65
C LEU A 40 6.06 16.83 -12.35
N PHE A 41 7.28 16.35 -12.11
CA PHE A 41 8.40 17.18 -11.66
C PHE A 41 9.68 16.94 -12.46
N PRO A 42 9.67 17.12 -13.79
CA PRO A 42 10.81 16.80 -14.65
C PRO A 42 12.06 17.63 -14.29
N GLY A 43 11.88 18.92 -14.01
CA GLY A 43 12.99 19.81 -13.63
C GLY A 43 13.56 19.51 -12.24
N ALA A 44 12.72 19.15 -11.27
CA ALA A 44 13.18 18.86 -9.90
C ALA A 44 13.90 17.50 -9.82
N VAL A 45 13.46 16.53 -10.63
CA VAL A 45 14.16 15.25 -10.80
C VAL A 45 15.51 15.45 -11.48
N ALA A 46 15.58 16.25 -12.56
CA ALA A 46 16.83 16.56 -13.25
C ALA A 46 17.84 17.31 -12.35
N SER A 47 17.33 18.14 -11.44
CA SER A 47 18.13 18.87 -10.45
C SER A 47 18.59 18.01 -9.27
N GLY A 48 18.17 16.74 -9.19
CA GLY A 48 18.47 15.85 -8.07
C GLY A 48 17.72 16.17 -6.77
N LEU A 49 16.78 17.12 -6.79
CA LEU A 49 15.98 17.53 -5.64
C LEU A 49 14.88 16.50 -5.30
N VAL A 50 14.46 15.72 -6.30
CA VAL A 50 13.43 14.69 -6.16
C VAL A 50 13.95 13.36 -6.70
N ALA A 51 13.80 12.30 -5.92
CA ALA A 51 14.20 10.96 -6.33
C ALA A 51 13.21 10.37 -7.34
N ALA A 52 13.66 10.18 -8.58
CA ALA A 52 12.89 9.49 -9.64
C ALA A 52 12.58 8.03 -9.28
N ARG A 53 13.49 7.39 -8.54
CA ARG A 53 13.36 6.00 -8.10
C ARG A 53 13.39 5.96 -6.60
N ILE A 54 12.38 5.31 -6.01
CA ILE A 54 12.31 5.10 -4.57
C ILE A 54 12.77 3.69 -4.21
N SER A 55 13.42 3.57 -3.04
CA SER A 55 13.76 2.27 -2.48
C SER A 55 12.50 1.49 -2.08
N TRP A 56 12.61 0.17 -1.96
CA TRP A 56 11.51 -0.66 -1.44
C TRP A 56 11.09 -0.26 -0.02
N TRP A 57 12.03 0.18 0.80
CA TRP A 57 11.75 0.68 2.15
C TRP A 57 10.96 2.01 2.14
N THR A 58 11.27 2.89 1.20
CA THR A 58 10.51 4.14 1.01
C THR A 58 9.09 3.86 0.53
N ALA A 59 8.92 2.91 -0.40
CA ALA A 59 7.60 2.48 -0.86
C ALA A 59 6.76 1.84 0.26
N LEU A 60 7.38 1.06 1.16
CA LEU A 60 6.74 0.52 2.36
C LEU A 60 6.21 1.63 3.28
N LYS A 61 7.03 2.65 3.56
CA LYS A 61 6.62 3.79 4.40
C LYS A 61 5.42 4.53 3.80
N LEU A 62 5.45 4.78 2.48
CA LEU A 62 4.34 5.40 1.77
C LEU A 62 3.07 4.54 1.80
N ALA A 63 3.20 3.23 1.59
CA ALA A 63 2.08 2.30 1.70
C ALA A 63 1.46 2.32 3.10
N GLY A 64 2.30 2.36 4.15
CA GLY A 64 1.85 2.50 5.53
C GLY A 64 1.09 3.81 5.78
N LEU A 65 1.58 4.94 5.27
CA LEU A 65 0.88 6.23 5.38
C LEU A 65 -0.48 6.23 4.66
N VAL A 66 -0.54 5.66 3.46
CA VAL A 66 -1.79 5.54 2.69
C VAL A 66 -2.78 4.61 3.41
N ALA A 67 -2.31 3.48 3.95
CA ALA A 67 -3.14 2.56 4.74
C ALA A 67 -3.66 3.24 6.01
N LEU A 68 -2.84 4.04 6.69
CA LEU A 68 -3.25 4.82 7.86
C LEU A 68 -4.31 5.87 7.50
N LEU A 69 -4.14 6.61 6.41
CA LEU A 69 -5.13 7.56 5.90
C LEU A 69 -6.46 6.88 5.57
N ALA A 70 -6.41 5.71 4.92
CA ALA A 70 -7.59 4.91 4.61
C ALA A 70 -8.29 4.43 5.89
N ALA A 71 -7.53 3.98 6.90
CA ALA A 71 -8.07 3.57 8.19
C ALA A 71 -8.78 4.71 8.90
N ILE A 72 -8.17 5.91 8.98
CA ILE A 72 -8.78 7.09 9.59
C ILE A 72 -10.08 7.49 8.85
N THR A 73 -10.03 7.50 7.52
CA THR A 73 -11.21 7.85 6.70
C THR A 73 -12.35 6.85 6.89
N ASN A 74 -12.05 5.55 7.02
CA ASN A 74 -13.06 4.53 7.26
C ASN A 74 -13.66 4.63 8.67
N ILE A 75 -12.85 4.93 9.69
CA ILE A 75 -13.33 5.19 11.06
C ILE A 75 -14.34 6.36 11.07
N SER A 76 -14.06 7.44 10.34
CA SER A 76 -14.97 8.60 10.26
C SER A 76 -16.35 8.29 9.65
N LYS A 77 -16.46 7.24 8.83
CA LYS A 77 -17.74 6.80 8.26
C LYS A 77 -18.57 6.00 9.26
N THR A 78 -17.93 5.30 10.19
CA THR A 78 -18.59 4.49 11.22
C THR A 78 -19.35 5.35 12.23
N ASP A 79 -18.87 6.55 12.55
CA ASP A 79 -19.55 7.49 13.48
C ASP A 79 -20.79 8.19 12.87
N LYS A 80 -21.04 8.02 11.57
CA LYS A 80 -22.16 8.65 10.84
C LYS A 80 -23.37 7.72 10.66
N VAL A 81 -23.39 6.57 11.33
CA VAL A 81 -24.48 5.56 11.26
C VAL A 81 -25.22 5.48 12.59
#